data_AF-A0A1C6PZU5-F1
#
_entry.id   AF-A0A1C6PZU5-F1
#
_cell.length_a   1.000
_cell.length_b   1.000
_cell.length_c   1.000
_cell.angle_alpha   90.00
_cell.angle_beta   90.00
_cell.angle_gamma   90.00
#
_symmetry.space_group_name_H-M   'P 1'
#
loop_
_entity.id
_entity.type
_entity.pdbx_description
1 polymer ?
#
loop_
_entity_poly.entity_id
_entity_poly.type
_entity_poly.pdbx_seq_one_letter_code
_entity_poly.pdbx_strand_id
1 'polypeptide(L)'
;MSAPRLQSRQSRRASHRARPSPTVPRPRRPPHEPGPPDRRAPGGGFAGTAVLRPALPAALLLFIAVTLHSGAADTLMRFLDFGAGVLALVSLSVTVLWGLAATDRMVLHSGHRLLAQAVHRGTAVAGLGFLGLHIWVKIAEGHTDAAAAAVPFTDGARPGLIGLGTLAAYTFIAVAVTGAVRGAFTGLTGARWWRALHMCAYLAWGLALVHGLKSGRAAAGWAVAGYAICLTAVAVRLALRLRDARRNTGELP
;
A
#
# COMPACT_ATOMS: atom_id res chain seq x y z
N MET A 1 -10.01 76.68 14.11
CA MET A 1 -10.56 75.33 13.84
C MET A 1 -9.50 74.32 14.26
N SER A 2 -9.73 73.62 15.38
CA SER A 2 -8.74 72.78 16.06
C SER A 2 -9.10 71.30 15.90
N ALA A 3 -8.08 70.47 15.62
CA ALA A 3 -8.18 69.03 15.46
C ALA A 3 -8.38 68.27 16.77
N PRO A 4 -8.85 67.00 16.71
CA PRO A 4 -8.51 66.00 17.72
C PRO A 4 -7.73 64.80 17.14
N ARG A 5 -6.69 64.42 17.89
CA ARG A 5 -5.92 63.16 17.79
C ARG A 5 -6.78 61.98 18.25
N LEU A 6 -6.60 60.80 17.64
CA LEU A 6 -6.86 59.52 18.32
C LEU A 6 -5.79 58.46 18.03
N GLN A 7 -5.43 57.80 19.12
CA GLN A 7 -4.23 57.00 19.39
C GLN A 7 -4.21 55.59 18.77
N SER A 8 -2.97 55.19 18.50
CA SER A 8 -2.45 53.84 18.29
C SER A 8 -2.90 52.81 19.34
N ARG A 9 -3.50 51.69 18.89
CA ARG A 9 -3.66 50.46 19.69
C ARG A 9 -2.53 49.48 19.38
N GLN A 10 -1.46 49.54 20.18
CA GLN A 10 -0.52 48.43 20.36
C GLN A 10 -1.16 47.40 21.29
N SER A 11 -1.49 46.20 20.77
CA SER A 11 -1.98 45.10 21.60
C SER A 11 -0.80 44.47 22.35
N ARG A 12 -0.80 44.67 23.66
CA ARG A 12 0.12 44.06 24.63
C ARG A 12 0.06 42.53 24.56
N ARG A 13 1.22 41.91 24.28
CA ARG A 13 1.49 40.50 24.59
C ARG A 13 1.41 40.31 26.11
N ALA A 14 0.38 39.60 26.57
CA ALA A 14 0.28 39.16 27.95
C ALA A 14 1.23 37.96 28.16
N SER A 15 2.34 38.21 28.85
CA SER A 15 3.23 37.20 29.39
C SER A 15 2.51 36.41 30.49
N HIS A 16 2.19 35.14 30.22
CA HIS A 16 1.70 34.19 31.22
C HIS A 16 2.80 33.93 32.24
N ARG A 17 2.81 34.71 33.34
CA ARG A 17 3.65 34.48 34.50
C ARG A 17 3.01 33.37 35.34
N ALA A 18 3.66 32.21 35.41
CA ALA A 18 3.23 31.11 36.27
C ALA A 18 3.20 31.56 37.73
N ARG A 19 2.08 31.34 38.41
CA ARG A 19 1.94 31.57 39.87
C ARG A 19 2.76 30.51 40.62
N PRO A 20 3.59 30.88 41.61
CA PRO A 20 4.21 29.91 42.50
C PRO A 20 3.15 29.32 43.45
N SER A 21 3.15 27.99 43.59
CA SER A 21 2.28 27.25 44.51
C SER A 21 2.60 27.57 45.97
N PRO A 22 1.61 27.62 46.88
CA PRO A 22 1.85 27.85 48.30
C PRO A 22 2.60 26.66 48.93
N THR A 23 3.68 26.97 49.64
CA THR A 23 4.51 26.00 50.36
C THR A 23 3.79 25.62 51.66
N VAL A 24 3.21 24.42 51.70
CA VAL A 24 2.63 23.88 52.93
C VAL A 24 3.77 23.40 53.86
N PRO A 25 3.88 23.89 55.11
CA PRO A 25 4.86 23.37 56.05
C PRO A 25 4.58 21.91 56.38
N ARG A 26 5.57 21.02 56.23
CA ARG A 26 5.44 19.61 56.61
C ARG A 26 5.33 19.49 58.14
N PRO A 27 4.42 18.64 58.67
CA PRO A 27 4.38 18.37 60.11
C PRO A 27 5.68 17.70 60.56
N ARG A 28 6.22 18.13 61.71
CA ARG A 28 7.36 17.47 62.37
C ARG A 28 6.91 16.10 62.87
N ARG A 29 7.63 15.04 62.49
CA ARG A 29 7.40 13.69 63.02
C ARG A 29 7.70 13.66 64.53
N PRO A 30 6.88 12.99 65.36
CA PRO A 30 7.21 12.74 66.76
C PRO A 30 8.41 11.78 66.87
N PRO A 31 9.27 11.94 67.90
CA PRO A 31 10.36 11.01 68.14
C PRO A 31 9.81 9.70 68.74
N HIS A 32 10.26 8.55 68.23
CA HIS A 32 9.94 7.17 68.64
C HIS A 32 8.90 6.35 67.86
N GLU A 33 8.77 6.53 66.55
CA GLU A 33 8.29 5.41 65.71
C GLU A 33 9.46 4.50 65.30
N PRO A 34 9.40 3.18 65.55
CA PRO A 34 10.35 2.23 64.98
C PRO A 34 10.30 2.30 63.45
N GLY A 35 11.46 2.49 62.81
CA GLY A 35 11.55 2.46 61.36
C GLY A 35 11.09 1.12 60.78
N PRO A 36 10.56 1.09 59.54
CA PRO A 36 10.21 -0.17 58.90
C PRO A 36 11.46 -1.06 58.79
N PRO A 37 11.32 -2.40 58.92
CA PRO A 37 12.46 -3.29 58.87
C PRO A 37 13.18 -3.15 57.53
N ASP A 38 14.51 -3.17 57.59
CA ASP A 38 15.41 -3.12 56.43
C ASP A 38 15.13 -4.34 55.54
N ARG A 39 14.28 -4.16 54.52
CA ARG A 39 14.08 -5.18 53.50
C ARG A 39 15.33 -5.18 52.63
N ARG A 40 16.33 -5.96 53.01
CA ARG A 40 17.41 -6.35 52.10
C ARG A 40 16.75 -6.93 50.85
N ALA A 41 16.85 -6.22 49.74
CA ALA A 41 16.44 -6.73 48.46
C ALA A 41 17.20 -8.05 48.23
N PRO A 42 16.54 -9.17 47.92
CA PRO A 42 17.26 -10.33 47.45
C PRO A 42 18.02 -9.91 46.21
N GLY A 43 19.34 -10.12 46.21
CA GLY A 43 20.20 -9.96 45.04
C GLY A 43 19.77 -10.94 43.96
N GLY A 44 18.72 -10.59 43.22
CA GLY A 44 18.29 -11.26 42.01
C GLY A 44 19.31 -10.94 40.94
N GLY A 45 20.31 -11.80 40.79
CA GLY A 45 21.24 -11.73 39.68
C GLY A 45 20.45 -11.71 38.37
N PHE A 46 20.67 -10.67 37.56
CA PHE A 46 20.30 -10.65 36.14
C PHE A 46 21.19 -11.63 35.34
N ALA A 47 21.29 -12.88 35.79
CA ALA A 47 22.05 -13.94 35.13
C ALA A 47 21.19 -14.77 34.16
N GLY A 48 19.92 -14.37 33.93
CA GLY A 48 18.98 -15.10 33.07
C GLY A 48 18.80 -14.53 31.65
N THR A 49 19.33 -13.35 31.33
CA THR A 49 19.07 -12.68 30.04
C THR A 49 20.23 -12.77 29.04
N ALA A 50 21.38 -13.31 29.43
CA ALA A 50 22.55 -13.41 28.55
C ALA A 50 22.51 -14.63 27.60
N VAL A 51 21.80 -15.71 27.96
CA VAL A 51 21.74 -16.95 27.15
C VAL A 51 20.64 -16.90 26.06
N LEU A 52 19.69 -15.97 26.17
CA LEU A 52 18.60 -15.82 25.19
C LEU A 52 18.99 -15.02 23.93
N ARG A 53 20.17 -14.36 23.91
CA ARG A 53 20.62 -13.51 22.78
C ARG A 53 21.23 -14.28 21.59
N PRO A 54 21.95 -15.42 21.73
CA PRO A 54 22.35 -16.23 20.58
C PRO A 54 21.27 -17.22 20.12
N ALA A 55 20.22 -17.48 20.91
CA ALA A 55 19.19 -18.46 20.56
C ALA A 55 18.34 -18.03 19.35
N LEU A 56 18.02 -16.74 19.21
CA LEU A 56 17.30 -16.22 18.05
C LEU A 56 18.10 -16.29 16.73
N PRO A 57 19.36 -15.83 16.65
CA PRO A 57 20.14 -15.98 15.43
C PRO A 57 20.48 -17.44 15.13
N ALA A 58 20.74 -18.28 16.14
CA ALA A 58 20.96 -19.72 15.92
C ALA A 58 19.69 -20.44 15.45
N ALA A 59 18.53 -20.12 16.02
CA ALA A 59 17.24 -20.66 15.56
C ALA A 59 16.86 -20.16 14.16
N LEU A 60 17.16 -18.89 13.84
CA LEU A 60 16.98 -18.34 12.50
C LEU A 60 17.90 -19.01 11.48
N LEU A 61 19.19 -19.18 11.82
CA LEU A 61 20.15 -19.88 10.96
C LEU A 61 19.79 -21.36 10.79
N LEU A 62 19.30 -22.02 11.85
CA LEU A 62 18.80 -23.39 11.79
C LEU A 62 17.53 -23.49 10.94
N PHE A 63 16.59 -22.55 11.09
CA PHE A 63 15.39 -22.47 10.26
C PHE A 63 15.75 -22.25 8.79
N ILE A 64 16.69 -21.35 8.49
CA ILE A 64 17.23 -21.12 7.15
C ILE A 64 17.90 -22.39 6.63
N ALA A 65 18.75 -23.06 7.42
CA ALA A 65 19.42 -24.28 7.02
C ALA A 65 18.42 -25.42 6.72
N VAL A 66 17.42 -25.62 7.57
CA VAL A 66 16.37 -26.64 7.39
C VAL A 66 15.50 -26.33 6.17
N THR A 67 15.12 -25.07 5.95
CA THR A 67 14.33 -24.68 4.77
C THR A 67 15.10 -24.84 3.46
N LEU A 68 16.41 -24.57 3.47
CA LEU A 68 17.31 -24.81 2.34
C LEU A 68 17.53 -26.31 2.07
N HIS A 69 17.65 -27.15 3.11
CA HIS A 69 17.91 -28.58 2.95
C HIS A 69 16.66 -29.44 2.69
N SER A 70 15.47 -28.95 3.03
CA SER A 70 14.20 -29.69 2.89
C SER A 70 13.57 -29.64 1.49
N GLY A 71 14.17 -28.91 0.54
CA GLY A 71 13.55 -28.65 -0.78
C GLY A 71 12.31 -27.74 -0.71
N ALA A 72 11.99 -27.20 0.48
CA ALA A 72 10.90 -26.27 0.67
C ALA A 72 11.13 -24.95 -0.08
N ALA A 73 12.37 -24.45 -0.09
CA ALA A 73 12.75 -23.26 -0.85
C ALA A 73 12.54 -23.44 -2.35
N ASP A 74 12.97 -24.56 -2.93
CA ASP A 74 12.77 -24.86 -4.36
C ASP A 74 11.29 -25.02 -4.71
N THR A 75 10.51 -25.61 -3.80
CA THR A 75 9.06 -25.74 -3.96
C THR A 75 8.37 -24.38 -3.92
N LEU A 76 8.77 -23.51 -2.99
CA LEU A 76 8.27 -22.14 -2.89
C LEU A 76 8.65 -21.34 -4.13
N MET A 77 9.90 -21.42 -4.61
CA MET A 77 10.33 -20.71 -5.82
C MET A 77 9.57 -21.17 -7.06
N ARG A 78 9.37 -22.48 -7.25
CA ARG A 78 8.51 -23.01 -8.32
C ARG A 78 7.06 -22.52 -8.21
N PHE A 79 6.52 -22.43 -6.99
CA PHE A 79 5.20 -21.86 -6.78
C PHE A 79 5.17 -20.38 -7.12
N LEU A 80 6.14 -19.58 -6.67
CA LEU A 80 6.21 -18.14 -6.91
C LEU A 80 6.47 -17.81 -8.39
N ASP A 81 7.27 -18.62 -9.08
CA ASP A 81 7.52 -18.48 -10.52
C ASP A 81 6.20 -18.48 -11.32
N PHE A 82 5.25 -19.32 -10.91
CA PHE A 82 3.91 -19.33 -11.47
C PHE A 82 2.98 -18.31 -10.81
N GLY A 83 2.86 -18.37 -9.50
CA GLY A 83 1.80 -17.76 -8.70
C GLY A 83 1.97 -16.26 -8.50
N ALA A 84 3.20 -15.73 -8.43
CA ALA A 84 3.41 -14.30 -8.17
C ALA A 84 2.76 -13.42 -9.25
N GLY A 85 2.90 -13.81 -10.53
CA GLY A 85 2.26 -13.11 -11.65
C GLY A 85 0.73 -13.20 -11.61
N VAL A 86 0.19 -14.37 -11.28
CA VAL A 86 -1.26 -14.58 -11.15
C VAL A 86 -1.84 -13.74 -10.01
N LEU A 87 -1.20 -13.77 -8.83
CA LEU A 87 -1.60 -12.99 -7.67
C LEU A 87 -1.52 -11.49 -7.92
N ALA A 88 -0.50 -11.02 -8.63
CA ALA A 88 -0.38 -9.63 -9.06
C ALA A 88 -1.56 -9.23 -9.96
N LEU A 89 -1.81 -10.00 -11.03
CA LEU A 89 -2.84 -9.68 -12.01
C LEU A 89 -4.26 -9.73 -11.42
N VAL A 90 -4.56 -10.72 -10.57
CA VAL A 90 -5.84 -10.80 -9.84
C VAL A 90 -5.98 -9.61 -8.91
N SER A 91 -4.98 -9.31 -8.09
CA SER A 91 -5.04 -8.18 -7.15
C SER A 91 -5.25 -6.85 -7.87
N LEU A 92 -4.50 -6.60 -8.94
CA LEU A 92 -4.62 -5.39 -9.76
C LEU A 92 -5.98 -5.31 -10.49
N SER A 93 -6.53 -6.44 -10.93
CA SER A 93 -7.87 -6.48 -11.53
C SER A 93 -8.95 -6.10 -10.51
N VAL A 94 -8.86 -6.65 -9.29
CA VAL A 94 -9.73 -6.28 -8.17
C VAL A 94 -9.56 -4.81 -7.82
N THR A 95 -8.34 -4.27 -7.81
CA THR A 95 -8.10 -2.82 -7.64
C THR A 95 -8.85 -1.97 -8.67
N VAL A 96 -8.74 -2.31 -9.96
CA VAL A 96 -9.41 -1.59 -11.04
C VAL A 96 -10.93 -1.65 -10.90
N LEU A 97 -11.48 -2.83 -10.59
CA LEU A 97 -12.91 -3.05 -10.33
C LEU A 97 -13.44 -2.18 -9.18
N TRP A 98 -12.77 -2.23 -8.03
CA TRP A 98 -13.19 -1.47 -6.87
C TRP A 98 -12.96 0.03 -7.01
N GLY A 99 -11.98 0.46 -7.81
CA GLY A 99 -11.82 1.86 -8.20
C GLY A 99 -13.04 2.39 -8.98
N LEU A 100 -13.57 1.57 -9.88
CA LEU A 100 -14.79 1.87 -10.63
C LEU A 100 -16.03 1.86 -9.72
N ALA A 101 -16.14 0.88 -8.82
CA ALA A 101 -17.22 0.80 -7.84
C ALA A 101 -17.23 2.02 -6.88
N ALA A 102 -16.07 2.46 -6.41
CA ALA A 102 -15.96 3.56 -5.46
C ALA A 102 -16.31 4.94 -6.06
N THR A 103 -16.42 5.02 -7.39
CA THR A 103 -16.85 6.21 -8.12
C THR A 103 -18.38 6.31 -8.21
N ASP A 104 -19.11 5.22 -7.94
CA ASP A 104 -20.57 5.19 -8.02
C ASP A 104 -21.22 5.96 -6.87
N ARG A 105 -22.17 6.84 -7.21
CA ARG A 105 -22.96 7.61 -6.24
C ARG A 105 -24.43 7.20 -6.23
N MET A 106 -24.87 6.37 -7.18
CA MET A 106 -26.29 5.99 -7.33
C MET A 106 -26.63 4.70 -6.57
N VAL A 107 -25.65 3.82 -6.32
CA VAL A 107 -25.91 2.48 -5.74
C VAL A 107 -25.40 2.31 -4.30
N LEU A 108 -24.43 3.12 -3.83
CA LEU A 108 -23.74 2.89 -2.55
C LEU A 108 -24.01 3.98 -1.51
N HIS A 109 -24.64 3.60 -0.40
CA HIS A 109 -24.62 4.36 0.86
C HIS A 109 -23.16 4.70 1.28
N SER A 110 -22.97 5.79 2.02
CA SER A 110 -21.65 6.33 2.40
C SER A 110 -20.67 5.30 2.97
N GLY A 111 -21.15 4.33 3.76
CA GLY A 111 -20.34 3.25 4.33
C GLY A 111 -19.75 2.29 3.28
N HIS A 112 -20.51 1.92 2.26
CA HIS A 112 -20.04 1.04 1.19
C HIS A 112 -18.94 1.71 0.36
N ARG A 113 -18.99 3.04 0.19
CA ARG A 113 -17.95 3.79 -0.53
C ARG A 113 -16.63 3.80 0.22
N LEU A 114 -16.67 3.84 1.56
CA LEU A 114 -15.48 3.70 2.39
C LEU A 114 -14.86 2.31 2.25
N LEU A 115 -15.68 1.25 2.30
CA LEU A 115 -15.22 -0.12 2.08
C LEU A 115 -14.60 -0.27 0.69
N ALA A 116 -15.25 0.24 -0.36
CA ALA A 116 -14.74 0.18 -1.73
C ALA A 116 -13.38 0.87 -1.88
N GLN A 117 -13.19 2.02 -1.23
CA GLN A 117 -11.90 2.71 -1.20
C GLN A 117 -10.85 1.94 -0.42
N ALA A 118 -11.21 1.31 0.70
CA ALA A 118 -10.32 0.48 1.49
C ALA A 118 -9.86 -0.76 0.70
N VAL A 119 -10.79 -1.45 0.03
CA VAL A 119 -10.48 -2.61 -0.82
C VAL A 119 -9.62 -2.20 -2.00
N HIS A 120 -9.95 -1.09 -2.68
CA HIS A 120 -9.15 -0.56 -3.78
C HIS A 120 -7.70 -0.30 -3.34
N ARG A 121 -7.48 0.40 -2.21
CA ARG A 121 -6.13 0.68 -1.70
C ARG A 121 -5.41 -0.57 -1.25
N GLY A 122 -6.07 -1.43 -0.48
CA GLY A 122 -5.46 -2.68 0.02
C GLY A 122 -5.03 -3.59 -1.11
N THR A 123 -5.89 -3.78 -2.11
CA THR A 123 -5.57 -4.60 -3.29
C THR A 123 -4.54 -3.94 -4.20
N ALA A 124 -4.48 -2.59 -4.26
CA ALA A 124 -3.44 -1.89 -5.00
C ALA A 124 -2.05 -2.16 -4.39
N VAL A 125 -1.93 -2.05 -3.07
CA VAL A 125 -0.67 -2.34 -2.37
C VAL A 125 -0.29 -3.81 -2.53
N ALA A 126 -1.23 -4.74 -2.34
CA ALA A 126 -0.99 -6.16 -2.55
C ALA A 126 -0.55 -6.46 -3.99
N GLY A 127 -1.24 -5.89 -4.98
CA GLY A 127 -0.93 -6.05 -6.40
C GLY A 127 0.44 -5.54 -6.79
N LEU A 128 0.85 -4.37 -6.28
CA LEU A 128 2.20 -3.83 -6.50
C LEU A 128 3.28 -4.66 -5.80
N GLY A 129 3.00 -5.17 -4.59
CA GLY A 129 3.91 -6.08 -3.89
C GLY A 129 4.14 -7.38 -4.67
N PHE A 130 3.06 -8.01 -5.14
CA PHE A 130 3.15 -9.20 -5.98
C PHE A 130 3.77 -8.92 -7.36
N LEU A 131 3.57 -7.73 -7.92
CA LEU A 131 4.25 -7.30 -9.15
C LEU A 131 5.77 -7.23 -8.94
N GLY A 132 6.23 -6.62 -7.85
CA GLY A 132 7.64 -6.60 -7.48
C GLY A 132 8.21 -8.01 -7.29
N LEU A 133 7.48 -8.87 -6.57
CA LEU A 133 7.86 -10.27 -6.38
C LEU A 133 7.91 -11.04 -7.70
N HIS A 134 6.95 -10.80 -8.60
CA HIS A 134 6.92 -11.41 -9.93
C HIS A 134 8.16 -11.04 -10.74
N ILE A 135 8.48 -9.75 -10.83
CA ILE A 135 9.67 -9.27 -11.55
C ILE A 135 10.94 -9.87 -10.95
N TRP A 136 11.06 -9.85 -9.62
CA TRP A 136 12.19 -10.43 -8.90
C TRP A 136 12.40 -11.90 -9.26
N VAL A 137 11.35 -12.73 -9.15
CA VAL A 137 11.45 -14.16 -9.42
C VAL A 137 11.81 -14.43 -10.88
N LYS A 138 11.28 -13.65 -11.83
CA LYS A 138 11.64 -13.81 -13.25
C LYS A 138 13.10 -13.48 -13.55
N ILE A 139 13.69 -12.52 -12.84
CA ILE A 139 15.12 -12.24 -12.95
C ILE A 139 15.94 -13.35 -12.26
N ALA A 140 15.53 -13.76 -11.05
CA ALA A 140 16.25 -14.76 -10.26
C ALA A 140 16.28 -16.15 -10.93
N GLU A 141 15.20 -16.56 -11.59
CA GLU A 141 15.08 -17.82 -12.34
C GLU A 141 15.61 -17.71 -13.80
N GLY A 142 16.15 -16.54 -14.20
CA GLY A 142 16.72 -16.34 -15.53
C GLY A 142 15.70 -16.34 -16.67
N HIS A 143 14.44 -16.03 -16.39
CA HIS A 143 13.40 -15.89 -17.40
C HIS A 143 13.44 -14.57 -18.18
N THR A 144 14.09 -13.55 -17.61
CA THR A 144 14.41 -12.26 -18.22
C THR A 144 15.66 -11.72 -17.54
N ASP A 145 16.43 -10.90 -18.23
CA ASP A 145 17.54 -10.18 -17.59
C ASP A 145 17.06 -8.91 -16.88
N ALA A 146 17.89 -8.39 -15.97
CA ALA A 146 17.60 -7.15 -15.25
C ALA A 146 17.55 -5.94 -16.20
N ALA A 147 18.29 -5.99 -17.31
CA ALA A 147 18.29 -4.94 -18.32
C ALA A 147 16.93 -4.83 -19.02
N ALA A 148 16.32 -5.93 -19.47
CA ALA A 148 14.99 -5.91 -20.09
C ALA A 148 13.85 -5.67 -19.11
N ALA A 149 14.04 -6.01 -17.83
CA ALA A 149 13.12 -5.61 -16.77
C ALA A 149 13.14 -4.09 -16.53
N ALA A 150 14.23 -3.40 -16.86
CA ALA A 150 14.38 -1.95 -16.72
C ALA A 150 14.13 -1.18 -18.02
N VAL A 151 14.52 -1.72 -19.17
CA VAL A 151 14.36 -1.06 -20.46
C VAL A 151 13.40 -1.91 -21.29
N PRO A 152 12.22 -1.39 -21.64
CA PRO A 152 11.24 -2.17 -22.39
C PRO A 152 11.82 -2.55 -23.76
N PHE A 153 11.48 -3.75 -24.22
CA PHE A 153 11.82 -4.29 -25.55
C PHE A 153 13.28 -4.68 -25.77
N THR A 154 14.12 -4.70 -24.73
CA THR A 154 15.53 -5.13 -24.87
C THR A 154 15.78 -6.61 -24.58
N ASP A 155 14.73 -7.39 -24.25
CA ASP A 155 14.88 -8.83 -24.04
C ASP A 155 15.25 -9.56 -25.34
N GLY A 156 16.24 -10.46 -25.28
CA GLY A 156 16.74 -11.17 -26.45
C GLY A 156 15.81 -12.26 -27.01
N ALA A 157 14.92 -12.83 -26.19
CA ALA A 157 14.08 -13.96 -26.59
C ALA A 157 12.64 -13.53 -26.92
N ARG A 158 12.08 -12.58 -26.16
CA ARG A 158 10.67 -12.14 -26.25
C ARG A 158 10.54 -10.62 -26.05
N PRO A 159 11.19 -9.79 -26.89
CA PRO A 159 11.26 -8.33 -26.69
C PRO A 159 9.88 -7.68 -26.60
N GLY A 160 8.96 -8.05 -27.49
CA GLY A 160 7.60 -7.51 -27.48
C GLY A 160 6.83 -7.80 -26.19
N LEU A 161 6.77 -9.08 -25.79
CA LEU A 161 5.97 -9.50 -24.64
C LEU A 161 6.57 -9.05 -23.33
N ILE A 162 7.88 -9.20 -23.13
CA ILE A 162 8.55 -8.72 -21.91
C ILE A 162 8.52 -7.19 -21.83
N GLY A 163 8.72 -6.49 -22.96
CA GLY A 163 8.58 -5.04 -23.03
C GLY A 163 7.19 -4.52 -22.66
N LEU A 164 6.12 -5.22 -23.03
CA LEU A 164 4.76 -4.91 -22.57
C LEU A 164 4.63 -5.03 -21.05
N GLY A 165 5.27 -6.04 -20.45
CA GLY A 165 5.32 -6.23 -19.00
C GLY A 165 6.04 -5.08 -18.30
N THR A 166 7.21 -4.70 -18.80
CA THR A 166 8.00 -3.56 -18.30
C THR A 166 7.20 -2.25 -18.38
N LEU A 167 6.56 -1.98 -19.52
CA LEU A 167 5.73 -0.78 -19.71
C LEU A 167 4.50 -0.78 -18.78
N ALA A 168 3.86 -1.94 -18.61
CA ALA A 168 2.74 -2.09 -17.68
C ALA A 168 3.19 -1.81 -16.24
N ALA A 169 4.33 -2.36 -15.82
CA ALA A 169 4.87 -2.16 -14.47
C ALA A 169 5.15 -0.67 -14.18
N TYR A 170 5.82 0.02 -15.10
CA TYR A 170 6.04 1.46 -14.95
C TYR A 170 4.76 2.27 -14.92
N THR A 171 3.78 1.92 -15.76
CA THR A 171 2.49 2.61 -15.76
C THR A 171 1.74 2.38 -14.45
N PHE A 172 1.75 1.16 -13.89
CA PHE A 172 1.15 0.88 -12.58
C PHE A 172 1.83 1.64 -11.44
N ILE A 173 3.17 1.71 -11.44
CA ILE A 173 3.92 2.48 -10.44
C ILE A 173 3.56 3.97 -10.56
N ALA A 174 3.53 4.53 -11.78
CA ALA A 174 3.15 5.93 -12.00
C ALA A 174 1.71 6.21 -11.53
N VAL A 175 0.76 5.30 -11.83
CA VAL A 175 -0.64 5.39 -11.36
C VAL A 175 -0.72 5.32 -9.84
N ALA A 176 0.08 4.47 -9.20
CA ALA A 176 0.11 4.33 -7.75
C ALA A 176 0.65 5.59 -7.08
N VAL A 177 1.76 6.13 -7.61
CA VAL A 177 2.36 7.39 -7.13
C VAL A 177 1.35 8.54 -7.30
N THR A 178 0.77 8.70 -8.49
CA THR A 178 -0.25 9.76 -8.74
C THR A 178 -1.49 9.60 -7.85
N GLY A 179 -1.88 8.37 -7.51
CA GLY A 179 -2.91 8.07 -6.52
C GLY A 179 -2.52 8.50 -5.09
N ALA A 180 -1.30 8.18 -4.66
CA ALA A 180 -0.78 8.52 -3.33
C ALA A 180 -0.64 10.03 -3.14
N VAL A 181 -0.13 10.74 -4.15
CA VAL A 181 0.05 12.20 -4.13
C VAL A 181 -1.17 12.97 -4.65
N ARG A 182 -2.37 12.37 -4.65
CA ARG A 182 -3.60 13.01 -5.13
C ARG A 182 -3.82 14.42 -4.54
N GLY A 183 -3.43 14.63 -3.28
CA GLY A 183 -3.54 15.93 -2.60
C GLY A 183 -2.75 17.06 -3.24
N ALA A 184 -1.71 16.76 -4.04
CA ALA A 184 -0.94 17.76 -4.78
C ALA A 184 -1.69 18.28 -6.03
N PHE A 185 -2.69 17.54 -6.52
CA PHE A 185 -3.49 17.91 -7.68
C PHE A 185 -4.72 18.74 -7.27
N THR A 186 -4.49 19.98 -6.84
CA THR A 186 -5.54 20.90 -6.40
C THR A 186 -6.12 21.73 -7.57
N GLY A 187 -7.32 22.29 -7.38
CA GLY A 187 -8.02 23.07 -8.42
C GLY A 187 -8.65 22.21 -9.54
N LEU A 188 -9.37 22.86 -10.46
CA LEU A 188 -10.08 22.15 -11.54
C LEU A 188 -9.11 21.48 -12.53
N THR A 189 -8.05 22.18 -12.93
CA THR A 189 -7.02 21.67 -13.85
C THR A 189 -6.21 20.55 -13.23
N GLY A 190 -5.80 20.68 -11.96
CA GLY A 190 -5.11 19.61 -11.24
C GLY A 190 -5.96 18.35 -11.13
N ALA A 191 -7.23 18.49 -10.76
CA ALA A 191 -8.15 17.35 -10.69
C ALA A 191 -8.36 16.65 -12.04
N ARG A 192 -8.35 17.39 -13.17
CA ARG A 192 -8.41 16.82 -14.52
C ARG A 192 -7.16 16.01 -14.86
N TRP A 193 -5.98 16.56 -14.59
CA TRP A 193 -4.70 15.87 -14.80
C TRP A 193 -4.57 14.62 -13.96
N TRP A 194 -4.92 14.70 -12.68
CA TRP A 194 -4.94 13.53 -11.79
C TRP A 194 -5.82 12.42 -12.36
N ARG A 195 -7.04 12.76 -12.82
CA ARG A 195 -7.93 11.77 -13.45
C ARG A 195 -7.28 11.18 -14.70
N ALA A 196 -6.77 12.01 -15.61
CA ALA A 196 -6.14 11.53 -16.84
C ALA A 196 -4.99 10.54 -16.56
N LEU A 197 -4.07 10.92 -15.67
CA LEU A 197 -2.94 10.07 -15.27
C LEU A 197 -3.40 8.78 -14.58
N HIS A 198 -4.38 8.87 -13.69
CA HIS A 198 -4.88 7.70 -12.97
C HIS A 198 -5.66 6.74 -13.89
N MET A 199 -6.32 7.25 -14.94
CA MET A 199 -6.99 6.40 -15.95
C MET A 199 -6.01 5.59 -16.79
N CYS A 200 -4.72 5.92 -16.83
CA CYS A 200 -3.69 5.07 -17.43
C CYS A 200 -3.62 3.68 -16.78
N ALA A 201 -4.22 3.47 -15.60
CA ALA A 201 -4.39 2.16 -14.98
C ALA A 201 -5.08 1.15 -15.91
N TYR A 202 -6.06 1.59 -16.72
CA TYR A 202 -6.74 0.70 -17.65
C TYR A 202 -5.84 0.23 -18.78
N LEU A 203 -4.98 1.13 -19.27
CA LEU A 203 -3.95 0.78 -20.25
C LEU A 203 -2.94 -0.19 -19.64
N ALA A 204 -2.40 0.13 -18.47
CA ALA A 204 -1.46 -0.74 -17.75
C ALA A 204 -2.02 -2.15 -17.53
N TRP A 205 -3.29 -2.24 -17.12
CA TRP A 205 -4.00 -3.50 -16.94
C TRP A 205 -4.16 -4.29 -18.24
N GLY A 206 -4.52 -3.62 -19.34
CA GLY A 206 -4.58 -4.24 -20.66
C GLY A 206 -3.23 -4.79 -21.13
N LEU A 207 -2.16 -4.01 -20.97
CA LEU A 207 -0.80 -4.44 -21.29
C LEU A 207 -0.37 -5.65 -20.44
N ALA A 208 -0.66 -5.62 -19.13
CA ALA A 208 -0.36 -6.71 -18.21
C ALA A 208 -1.13 -7.99 -18.53
N LEU A 209 -2.39 -7.89 -18.98
CA LEU A 209 -3.17 -9.04 -19.45
C LEU A 209 -2.52 -9.67 -20.69
N VAL A 210 -2.21 -8.86 -21.71
CA VAL A 210 -1.58 -9.36 -22.94
C VAL A 210 -0.22 -9.98 -22.64
N HIS A 211 0.58 -9.34 -21.78
CA HIS A 211 1.83 -9.89 -21.27
C HIS A 211 1.58 -11.24 -20.61
N GLY A 212 0.79 -11.30 -19.52
CA GLY A 212 0.62 -12.53 -18.73
C GLY A 212 -0.02 -13.70 -19.49
N LEU A 213 -0.92 -13.44 -20.44
CA LEU A 213 -1.57 -14.47 -21.24
C LEU A 213 -0.67 -15.03 -22.36
N LYS A 214 0.29 -14.24 -22.86
CA LYS A 214 1.10 -14.61 -24.03
C LYS A 214 2.58 -14.83 -23.74
N SER A 215 3.10 -14.34 -22.61
CA SER A 215 4.53 -14.37 -22.27
C SER A 215 5.07 -15.74 -21.89
N GLY A 216 4.25 -16.80 -21.85
CA GLY A 216 4.71 -18.15 -21.57
C GLY A 216 3.67 -19.26 -21.70
N ARG A 217 4.07 -20.45 -21.24
CA ARG A 217 3.34 -21.72 -21.13
C ARG A 217 1.82 -21.61 -20.97
N ALA A 218 1.10 -22.59 -21.53
CA ALA A 218 -0.37 -22.67 -21.45
C ALA A 218 -0.86 -22.37 -20.02
N ALA A 219 -1.69 -21.34 -19.90
CA ALA A 219 -2.22 -20.93 -18.61
C ALA A 219 -3.05 -22.07 -18.01
N ALA A 220 -2.82 -22.36 -16.73
CA ALA A 220 -3.63 -23.35 -16.02
C ALA A 220 -5.10 -22.94 -16.07
N GLY A 221 -6.01 -23.90 -16.28
CA GLY A 221 -7.44 -23.62 -16.50
C GLY A 221 -8.08 -22.76 -15.40
N TRP A 222 -7.66 -22.94 -14.14
CA TRP A 222 -8.12 -22.11 -13.02
C TRP A 222 -7.64 -20.66 -13.09
N ALA A 223 -6.43 -20.41 -13.61
CA ALA A 223 -5.90 -19.06 -13.79
C ALA A 223 -6.65 -18.35 -14.93
N VAL A 224 -6.91 -19.08 -16.03
CA VAL A 224 -7.77 -18.61 -17.12
C VAL A 224 -9.17 -18.27 -16.62
N ALA A 225 -9.78 -19.12 -15.78
CA ALA A 225 -11.07 -18.85 -15.17
C ALA A 225 -11.04 -17.59 -14.29
N GLY A 226 -10.00 -17.42 -13.46
CA GLY A 226 -9.81 -16.22 -12.66
C GLY A 226 -9.70 -14.95 -13.51
N TYR A 227 -8.96 -15.02 -14.61
CA TYR A 227 -8.85 -13.92 -15.57
C TYR A 227 -10.18 -13.64 -16.27
N ALA A 228 -10.89 -14.67 -16.73
CA ALA A 228 -12.19 -14.53 -17.37
C ALA A 228 -13.23 -13.90 -16.43
N ILE A 229 -13.24 -14.30 -15.15
CA ILE A 229 -14.12 -13.70 -14.12
C ILE A 229 -13.77 -12.22 -13.93
N CYS A 230 -12.49 -11.88 -13.77
CA CYS A 230 -12.07 -10.49 -13.62
C CYS A 230 -12.44 -9.66 -14.85
N LEU A 231 -12.18 -10.16 -16.05
CA LEU A 231 -12.48 -9.50 -17.31
C LEU A 231 -14.00 -9.28 -17.47
N THR A 232 -14.80 -10.30 -17.17
CA THR A 232 -16.26 -10.25 -17.22
C THR A 232 -16.81 -9.25 -16.21
N ALA A 233 -16.30 -9.26 -14.97
CA ALA A 233 -16.70 -8.29 -13.95
C ALA A 233 -16.39 -6.85 -14.38
N VAL A 234 -15.23 -6.62 -15.01
CA VAL A 234 -14.84 -5.28 -15.51
C VAL A 234 -15.76 -4.85 -16.64
N ALA A 235 -16.01 -5.75 -17.61
CA ALA A 235 -16.89 -5.49 -18.74
C ALA A 235 -18.32 -5.19 -18.30
N VAL A 236 -18.89 -6.00 -17.40
CA VAL A 236 -20.23 -5.78 -16.82
C VAL A 236 -20.28 -4.42 -16.13
N ARG A 237 -19.30 -4.11 -15.28
CA ARG A 237 -19.31 -2.85 -14.53
C ARG A 237 -19.17 -1.62 -15.43
N LEU A 238 -18.35 -1.71 -16.48
CA LEU A 238 -18.22 -0.64 -17.48
C LEU A 238 -19.52 -0.47 -18.27
N ALA A 239 -20.16 -1.57 -18.69
CA ALA A 239 -21.43 -1.55 -19.40
C ALA A 239 -22.53 -0.89 -18.56
N LEU A 240 -22.62 -1.22 -17.26
CA LEU A 240 -23.55 -0.57 -16.33
C LEU A 240 -23.30 0.94 -16.26
N ARG A 241 -22.04 1.36 -16.08
CA ARG A 241 -21.68 2.78 -16.02
C ARG A 241 -22.05 3.54 -17.30
N LEU A 242 -21.85 2.94 -18.47
CA LEU A 242 -22.21 3.56 -19.75
C LEU A 242 -23.73 3.64 -19.94
N ARG A 243 -24.48 2.61 -19.53
CA ARG A 243 -25.95 2.63 -19.53
C ARG A 243 -26.49 3.74 -18.64
N ASP A 244 -25.94 3.89 -17.44
CA ASP A 244 -26.37 4.90 -16.49
C ASP A 244 -26.05 6.32 -16.97
N ALA A 245 -24.86 6.52 -17.58
CA ALA A 245 -24.51 7.78 -18.21
C ALA A 245 -25.51 8.17 -19.32
N ARG A 246 -25.89 7.23 -20.18
CA ARG A 246 -26.89 7.45 -21.25
C ARG A 246 -28.28 7.78 -20.70
N ARG A 247 -28.74 7.07 -19.66
CA ARG A 247 -30.03 7.36 -18.99
C ARG A 247 -30.08 8.81 -18.49
N ASN A 248 -29.03 9.25 -17.81
CA ASN A 248 -28.95 10.62 -17.28
C ASN A 248 -28.87 11.70 -18.39
N THR A 249 -28.52 11.34 -19.63
CA THR A 249 -28.49 12.28 -20.76
C THR A 249 -29.83 12.34 -21.50
N GLY A 250 -30.68 11.31 -21.36
CA GLY A 250 -31.99 11.22 -21.99
C GLY A 250 -33.13 11.87 -21.19
N GLU A 251 -32.88 12.30 -19.95
CA GLU A 251 -33.85 13.00 -19.09
C GLU A 251 -33.60 14.52 -19.01
N LEU A 252 -33.08 15.14 -20.08
CA LEU A 252 -33.08 16.61 -20.16
C LEU A 252 -34.48 17.09 -20.60
N PRO A 253 -35.12 18.02 -19.87
CA PRO A 253 -36.42 18.61 -20.22
C PRO A 253 -36.35 19.45 -21.50
#